data_AF-A0A7V7XFE5-F1
#
_entry.id   AF-A0A7V7XFE5-F1
#
_cell.length_a   1.000
_cell.length_b   1.000
_cell.length_c   1.000
_cell.angle_alpha   90.00
_cell.angle_beta   90.00
_cell.angle_gamma   90.00
#
_symmetry.space_group_name_H-M   'P 1'
#
loop_
_entity.id
_entity.type
_entity.pdbx_description
1 polymer ?
#
loop_
_entity_poly.entity_id
_entity_poly.type
_entity_poly.pdbx_seq_one_letter_code
_entity_poly.pdbx_strand_id
1 'polypeptide(L)'
;MTSILLDPRKYPFAESHSLKLDVTGSTGLLNVTLRLDEQMVFQQAYALGGHFPHRNYPFAIEGIPCYLSVWGSGPGQASINVVVENTCVLHWG
;
A
#
# COMPACT_ATOMS: atom_id res chain seq x y z
N MET A 1 4.76 -3.83 -10.20
CA MET A 1 4.69 -2.45 -9.68
C MET A 1 3.48 -1.73 -10.27
N THR A 2 2.70 -1.06 -9.43
CA THR A 2 1.44 -0.39 -9.78
C THR A 2 1.50 1.07 -9.35
N SER A 3 1.24 2.01 -10.27
CA SER A 3 1.18 3.44 -9.96
C SER A 3 -0.15 3.82 -9.31
N ILE A 4 -0.10 4.68 -8.30
CA ILE A 4 -1.29 5.22 -7.61
C ILE A 4 -1.54 6.62 -8.14
N LEU A 5 -2.67 6.80 -8.81
CA LEU A 5 -3.10 8.10 -9.31
C LEU A 5 -3.78 8.87 -8.18
N LEU A 6 -3.20 10.01 -7.83
CA LEU A 6 -3.71 10.92 -6.82
C LEU A 6 -4.17 12.20 -7.50
N ASP A 7 -5.28 12.78 -7.05
CA ASP A 7 -5.71 14.10 -7.52
C ASP A 7 -4.79 15.17 -6.92
N PRO A 8 -4.00 15.90 -7.73
CA PRO A 8 -3.08 16.93 -7.24
C PRO A 8 -3.81 18.10 -6.54
N ARG A 9 -5.08 18.35 -6.87
CA ARG A 9 -5.87 19.39 -6.18
C ARG A 9 -6.16 19.04 -4.73
N LYS A 10 -6.22 17.73 -4.44
CA LYS A 10 -6.43 17.20 -3.09
C LYS A 10 -5.11 16.91 -2.40
N TYR A 11 -4.12 16.43 -3.14
CA TYR A 11 -2.81 16.03 -2.64
C TYR A 11 -1.70 16.76 -3.42
N PRO A 12 -1.30 17.97 -2.99
CA PRO A 12 -0.37 18.81 -3.76
C PRO A 12 0.96 18.14 -4.12
N PHE A 13 1.45 17.23 -3.29
CA PHE A 13 2.68 16.48 -3.58
C PHE A 13 2.57 15.65 -4.88
N ALA A 14 1.36 15.25 -5.28
CA ALA A 14 1.13 14.47 -6.51
C ALA A 14 1.39 15.27 -7.80
N GLU A 15 1.59 16.60 -7.73
CA GLU A 15 2.03 17.40 -8.88
C GLU A 15 3.48 17.11 -9.27
N SER A 16 4.33 16.79 -8.30
CA SER A 16 5.77 16.61 -8.48
C SER A 16 6.26 15.19 -8.18
N HIS A 17 5.44 14.39 -7.50
CA HIS A 17 5.81 13.07 -7.02
C HIS A 17 4.81 12.00 -7.47
N SER A 18 5.33 10.79 -7.71
CA SER A 18 4.56 9.61 -8.08
C SER A 18 4.56 8.58 -6.95
N LEU A 19 3.38 8.29 -6.39
CA LEU A 19 3.23 7.21 -5.42
C LEU A 19 3.08 5.87 -6.16
N LYS A 20 3.90 4.88 -5.80
CA LYS A 20 3.92 3.55 -6.42
C LYS A 20 3.84 2.45 -5.37
N LEU A 21 3.05 1.43 -5.65
CA LEU A 21 2.99 0.19 -4.89
C LEU A 21 3.80 -0.90 -5.60
N ASP A 22 4.74 -1.49 -4.91
CA ASP A 22 5.42 -2.71 -5.32
C ASP A 22 4.99 -3.86 -4.43
N VAL A 23 4.46 -4.91 -5.05
CA VAL A 23 4.03 -6.13 -4.37
C VAL A 23 4.83 -7.25 -4.98
N THR A 24 5.73 -7.81 -4.19
CA THR A 24 6.53 -8.98 -4.56
C THR A 24 6.18 -10.11 -3.60
N GLY A 25 6.11 -11.34 -4.08
CA GLY A 25 5.73 -12.45 -3.22
C GLY A 25 6.37 -13.75 -3.66
N SER A 26 6.59 -14.62 -2.68
CA SER A 26 6.89 -16.03 -2.87
C SER A 26 5.86 -16.86 -2.10
N THR A 27 5.92 -18.19 -2.23
CA THR A 27 4.98 -19.07 -1.53
C THR A 27 5.03 -18.81 -0.03
N GLY A 28 3.94 -18.27 0.54
CA GLY A 28 3.82 -17.99 1.96
C GLY A 28 4.32 -16.61 2.43
N LEU A 29 4.83 -15.75 1.55
CA LEU A 29 5.30 -14.41 1.91
C LEU A 29 4.92 -13.36 0.86
N LEU A 30 4.37 -12.23 1.32
CA LEU A 30 4.07 -11.06 0.51
C LEU A 30 4.87 -9.86 1.04
N ASN A 31 5.77 -9.34 0.23
CA ASN A 31 6.49 -8.10 0.50
C ASN A 31 5.79 -6.95 -0.21
N VAL A 32 5.36 -5.97 0.57
CA VAL A 32 4.68 -4.77 0.09
C VAL A 32 5.57 -3.59 0.36
N THR A 33 5.86 -2.82 -0.68
CA THR A 33 6.69 -1.62 -0.61
C THR A 33 5.93 -0.47 -1.26
N LEU A 34 5.77 0.65 -0.55
CA LEU A 34 5.32 1.90 -1.14
C LEU A 34 6.51 2.82 -1.35
N ARG A 35 6.54 3.45 -2.51
CA ARG A 35 7.57 4.42 -2.90
C ARG A 35 6.92 5.73 -3.33
N LEU A 36 7.46 6.84 -2.84
CA LEU A 36 7.23 8.17 -3.40
C LEU A 36 8.42 8.44 -4.33
N ASP A 37 8.17 8.47 -5.63
CA ASP A 37 9.17 8.39 -6.68
C ASP A 37 10.08 7.17 -6.53
N GLU A 38 11.33 7.39 -6.10
CA GLU A 38 12.31 6.34 -5.83
C GLU A 38 12.49 6.08 -4.33
N GLN A 39 12.05 7.00 -3.48
CA GLN A 39 12.16 6.91 -2.03
C GLN A 39 11.13 5.94 -1.46
N MET A 40 11.60 4.99 -0.67
CA MET A 40 10.74 4.09 0.07
C MET A 40 10.10 4.82 1.27
N VAL A 41 8.77 4.84 1.31
CA VAL A 41 8.00 5.48 2.40
C VAL A 41 7.35 4.46 3.33
N PHE A 42 7.16 3.23 2.86
CA PHE A 42 6.67 2.12 3.68
C PHE A 42 7.16 0.79 3.10
N GLN A 43 7.52 -0.15 3.96
CA GLN A 43 7.84 -1.52 3.59
C GLN A 43 7.41 -2.47 4.69
N GLN A 44 6.70 -3.53 4.31
CA GLN A 44 6.29 -4.56 5.24
C GLN A 44 6.19 -5.92 4.53
N ALA A 45 6.61 -6.96 5.24
CA ALA A 45 6.42 -8.35 4.83
C ALA A 45 5.23 -8.97 5.59
N TYR A 46 4.42 -9.76 4.89
CA TYR A 46 3.25 -10.45 5.40
C TYR A 46 3.33 -11.94 5.12
N ALA A 47 3.16 -12.76 6.15
CA ALA A 47 3.04 -14.20 5.98
C ALA A 47 1.67 -14.53 5.34
N LEU A 48 1.67 -15.14 4.17
CA LEU A 48 0.49 -15.65 3.46
C LEU A 48 0.13 -17.08 3.90
N GLY A 49 0.32 -17.37 5.20
CA GLY A 49 0.19 -18.72 5.77
C GLY A 49 -1.25 -19.21 5.97
N GLY A 50 -2.24 -18.52 5.42
CA GLY A 50 -3.66 -18.84 5.58
C GLY A 50 -4.52 -17.58 5.66
N HIS A 51 -5.73 -17.72 6.21
CA HIS A 51 -6.56 -16.56 6.51
C HIS A 51 -5.87 -15.68 7.55
N PHE A 52 -5.73 -14.40 7.25
CA PHE A 52 -5.27 -13.42 8.23
C PHE A 52 -6.22 -12.23 8.27
N PRO A 53 -6.54 -11.74 9.48
CA PRO A 53 -7.53 -10.70 9.66
C PRO A 53 -7.06 -9.38 9.07
N HIS A 54 -8.02 -8.51 8.79
CA HIS A 54 -7.78 -7.14 8.34
C HIS A 54 -6.89 -6.38 9.32
N ARG A 55 -5.78 -5.82 8.80
CA ARG A 55 -4.82 -5.01 9.58
C ARG A 55 -4.54 -3.70 8.88
N ASN A 56 -4.50 -2.62 9.66
CA ASN A 56 -4.14 -1.28 9.21
C ASN A 56 -2.73 -0.94 9.69
N TYR A 57 -1.89 -0.50 8.76
CA TYR A 57 -0.51 -0.10 9.03
C TYR A 57 -0.37 1.39 8.75
N PRO A 58 -0.32 2.24 9.80
CA PRO A 58 -0.22 3.68 9.61
C PRO A 58 1.17 4.06 9.11
N PHE A 59 1.22 5.07 8.24
CA PHE A 59 2.44 5.72 7.78
C PHE A 59 2.11 7.16 7.36
N ALA A 60 3.10 7.94 6.93
CA ALA A 60 2.87 9.30 6.44
C ALA A 60 3.62 9.54 5.13
N ILE A 61 3.02 10.35 4.25
CA ILE A 61 3.64 10.84 3.02
C ILE A 61 3.62 12.36 3.10
N GLU A 62 4.77 13.03 3.08
CA GLU A 62 4.82 14.50 3.15
C GLU A 62 4.00 15.10 4.33
N GLY A 63 3.97 14.40 5.47
CA GLY A 63 3.18 14.79 6.65
C GLY A 63 1.69 14.45 6.59
N ILE A 64 1.19 13.90 5.48
CA ILE A 64 -0.20 13.45 5.32
C ILE A 64 -0.37 12.05 5.92
N PRO A 65 -1.30 11.84 6.87
CA PRO A 65 -1.57 10.54 7.45
C PRO A 65 -2.15 9.55 6.41
N CYS A 66 -1.51 8.40 6.32
CA CYS A 66 -1.88 7.31 5.43
C CYS A 66 -1.97 6.00 6.22
N TYR A 67 -2.69 5.02 5.67
CA TYR A 67 -2.59 3.65 6.15
C TYR A 67 -2.73 2.65 5.03
N LEU A 68 -2.00 1.54 5.17
CA LEU A 68 -2.09 0.38 4.30
C LEU A 68 -2.99 -0.64 4.99
N SER A 69 -4.10 -1.01 4.35
CA SER A 69 -4.98 -2.07 4.85
C SER A 69 -4.66 -3.37 4.15
N VAL A 70 -4.40 -4.46 4.88
CA VAL A 70 -4.09 -5.77 4.31
C VAL A 70 -4.93 -6.84 4.97
N TRP A 71 -5.48 -7.75 4.16
CA TRP A 71 -6.19 -8.94 4.62
C TRP A 71 -6.01 -10.09 3.63
N GLY A 72 -6.26 -11.32 4.06
CA GLY A 72 -6.17 -12.49 3.19
C GLY A 72 -7.27 -13.51 3.49
N SER A 73 -7.88 -14.06 2.44
CA SER A 73 -8.99 -15.02 2.51
C SER A 73 -8.56 -16.48 2.41
N GLY A 74 -7.29 -16.76 2.12
CA GLY A 74 -6.80 -18.12 1.96
C GLY A 74 -5.32 -18.18 1.55
N PRO A 75 -4.76 -19.39 1.38
CA PRO A 75 -3.37 -19.56 0.99
C PRO A 75 -3.06 -18.81 -0.31
N GLY A 76 -2.08 -17.91 -0.27
CA GLY A 76 -1.68 -17.12 -1.44
C GLY A 76 -2.65 -16.01 -1.86
N GLN A 77 -3.75 -15.80 -1.13
CA GLN A 77 -4.70 -14.71 -1.39
C GLN A 77 -4.47 -13.57 -0.41
N ALA A 78 -4.21 -12.37 -0.93
CA ALA A 78 -4.16 -11.15 -0.15
C ALA A 78 -4.72 -9.98 -0.94
N SER A 79 -5.40 -9.10 -0.23
CA SER A 79 -5.85 -7.82 -0.76
C SER A 79 -5.19 -6.69 0.02
N ILE A 80 -4.84 -5.64 -0.68
CA ILE A 80 -4.15 -4.45 -0.17
C ILE A 80 -4.95 -3.23 -0.59
N ASN A 81 -5.26 -2.37 0.37
CA ASN A 81 -5.71 -1.01 0.12
C ASN A 81 -4.65 -0.02 0.55
N VAL A 82 -4.44 1.01 -0.25
CA VAL A 82 -3.70 2.21 0.15
C VAL A 82 -4.72 3.30 0.41
N VAL A 83 -4.70 3.86 1.63
CA VAL A 83 -5.64 4.89 2.05
C VAL A 83 -4.89 6.13 2.48
N VAL A 84 -5.29 7.28 1.94
CA VAL A 84 -4.76 8.61 2.25
C VAL A 84 -5.90 9.44 2.83
N GLU A 85 -5.74 9.95 4.06
CA GLU A 85 -6.77 10.76 4.75
C GLU A 85 -8.18 10.15 4.70
N ASN A 86 -8.29 8.83 4.92
CA ASN A 86 -9.54 8.05 4.85
C ASN A 86 -10.13 7.82 3.46
N THR A 87 -9.42 8.17 2.38
CA THR A 87 -9.83 7.87 1.00
C THR A 87 -9.02 6.72 0.44
N CYS A 88 -9.67 5.63 0.02
CA CYS A 88 -8.98 4.55 -0.68
C CYS A 88 -8.53 5.03 -2.06
N VAL A 89 -7.21 5.05 -2.29
CA VAL A 89 -6.59 5.54 -3.53
C VAL A 89 -6.05 4.41 -4.40
N LEU A 90 -5.93 3.21 -3.85
CA LEU A 90 -5.59 2.00 -4.59
C LEU A 90 -6.21 0.78 -3.91
N HIS A 91 -6.75 -0.13 -4.72
CA HIS A 91 -7.09 -1.50 -4.35
C HIS A 91 -6.27 -2.48 -5.20
N TRP A 92 -5.66 -3.47 -4.57
CA TRP A 92 -4.94 -4.58 -5.19
C TRP A 92 -5.44 -5.89 -4.56
N GLY A 93 -5.74 -6.92 -5.35
CA GLY A 93 -6.27 -8.20 -4.86
C GLY A 93 -6.39 -9.24 -5.96
#